data_AF-A0A7Y5TY24-F1
#
_entry.id   AF-A0A7Y5TY24-F1
#
_cell.length_a   1.000
_cell.length_b   1.000
_cell.length_c   1.000
_cell.angle_alpha   90.00
_cell.angle_beta   90.00
_cell.angle_gamma   90.00
#
_symmetry.space_group_name_H-M   'P 1'
#
loop_
_entity.id
_entity.type
_entity.pdbx_description
1 polymer ?
#
loop_
_entity_poly.entity_id
_entity_poly.type
_entity_poly.pdbx_seq_one_letter_code
_entity_poly.pdbx_strand_id
1 'polypeptide(L)'
;MAERIVVRGDLEDLRRRIDMLDEHLVRLLNARAACALEIGRIKRELGVDIYQPARETEVLSNVNRLNTGPLGPQAIRRLFERIIDEARHLERVADEDFRAEQEEAGELLPPKEGSSA
;
A
#
# COMPACT_ATOMS: atom_id res chain seq x y z
N MET A 1 10.99 -9.86 -26.72
CA MET A 1 12.44 -9.80 -26.46
C MET A 1 12.63 -8.83 -25.30
N ALA A 2 13.26 -9.25 -24.20
CA ALA A 2 13.48 -8.37 -23.04
C ALA A 2 14.60 -7.37 -23.37
N GLU A 3 14.33 -6.08 -23.23
CA GLU A 3 15.31 -5.03 -23.44
C GLU A 3 16.30 -5.06 -22.28
N ARG A 4 17.58 -5.35 -22.57
CA ARG A 4 18.62 -5.43 -21.55
C ARG A 4 18.85 -4.03 -20.99
N ILE A 5 18.50 -3.81 -19.73
CA ILE A 5 18.83 -2.57 -19.02
C ILE A 5 20.35 -2.51 -18.87
N VAL A 6 21.01 -1.73 -19.74
CA VAL A 6 22.45 -1.47 -19.66
C VAL A 6 22.65 -0.05 -19.14
N VAL A 7 23.25 0.05 -17.95
CA VAL A 7 23.65 1.32 -17.34
C VAL A 7 25.17 1.44 -17.43
N ARG A 8 25.69 2.60 -17.84
CA ARG A 8 27.13 2.91 -17.90
C ARG A 8 27.38 4.27 -17.24
N GLY A 9 28.52 4.40 -16.58
CA GLY A 9 28.94 5.59 -15.85
C GLY A 9 30.10 5.23 -14.91
N ASP A 10 30.80 6.23 -14.39
CA ASP A 10 31.71 6.02 -13.26
C ASP A 10 30.92 5.82 -11.95
N LEU A 11 31.63 5.62 -10.83
CA LEU A 11 30.99 5.36 -9.54
C LEU A 11 30.04 6.49 -9.10
N GLU A 12 30.45 7.75 -9.29
CA GLU A 12 29.67 8.91 -8.82
C GLU A 12 28.48 9.19 -9.73
N ASP A 13 28.62 8.96 -11.04
CA ASP A 13 27.51 8.99 -11.99
C ASP A 13 26.43 7.95 -11.64
N LEU A 14 26.85 6.73 -11.31
CA LEU A 14 25.93 5.65 -10.96
C LEU A 14 25.21 5.92 -9.64
N ARG A 15 25.91 6.48 -8.63
CA ARG A 15 25.31 6.88 -7.35
C ARG A 15 24.24 7.95 -7.53
N ARG A 16 24.56 9.03 -8.25
CA ARG A 16 23.57 10.08 -8.57
C ARG A 16 22.36 9.52 -9.32
N ARG A 17 22.58 8.56 -10.21
CA ARG A 17 21.49 7.88 -10.92
C ARG A 17 20.63 7.04 -9.98
N ILE A 18 21.22 6.36 -9.00
CA ILE A 18 20.48 5.63 -7.96
C ILE A 18 19.65 6.61 -7.14
N ASP A 19 20.22 7.71 -6.67
CA ASP A 19 19.48 8.71 -5.87
C ASP A 19 18.25 9.23 -6.61
N MET A 20 18.38 9.56 -7.90
CA MET A 20 17.25 9.96 -8.74
C MET A 20 16.19 8.86 -8.89
N LEU A 21 16.61 7.60 -9.07
CA LEU A 21 15.69 6.46 -9.14
C LEU A 21 14.96 6.25 -7.82
N ASP A 22 15.65 6.39 -6.69
CA ASP A 22 15.10 6.23 -5.36
C ASP A 22 14.01 7.28 -5.09
N GLU A 23 14.21 8.54 -5.50
CA GLU A 23 13.15 9.54 -5.44
C GLU A 23 11.91 9.15 -6.26
N HIS A 24 12.11 8.60 -7.46
CA HIS A 24 10.99 8.11 -8.28
C HIS A 24 10.29 6.92 -7.63
N LEU A 25 11.04 5.99 -7.03
CA LEU A 25 10.48 4.85 -6.31
C LEU A 25 9.64 5.31 -5.13
N VAL A 26 10.13 6.25 -4.31
CA VAL A 26 9.36 6.81 -3.18
C VAL A 26 8.07 7.46 -3.67
N ARG A 27 8.12 8.27 -4.74
CA ARG A 27 6.91 8.88 -5.33
C ARG A 27 5.89 7.83 -5.79
N LEU A 28 6.35 6.78 -6.47
CA LEU A 28 5.47 5.70 -6.96
C LEU A 28 4.89 4.86 -5.81
N LEU A 29 5.69 4.59 -4.78
CA LEU A 29 5.24 3.86 -3.59
C LEU A 29 4.17 4.65 -2.82
N ASN A 30 4.37 5.96 -2.64
CA ASN A 30 3.38 6.82 -2.01
C ASN A 30 2.08 6.92 -2.82
N ALA A 31 2.17 7.04 -4.15
CA ALA A 31 1.00 7.01 -5.01
C ALA A 31 0.24 5.68 -4.89
N ARG A 32 0.96 4.55 -4.84
CA ARG A 32 0.36 3.22 -4.61
C ARG A 32 -0.27 3.11 -3.21
N ALA A 33 0.35 3.68 -2.19
CA ALA A 33 -0.17 3.70 -0.83
C ALA A 33 -1.46 4.53 -0.73
N ALA A 34 -1.55 5.67 -1.41
CA ALA A 34 -2.77 6.47 -1.49
C ALA A 34 -3.94 5.66 -2.11
N CYS A 35 -3.68 4.88 -3.16
CA CYS A 35 -4.68 3.95 -3.70
C CYS A 35 -5.11 2.90 -2.68
N ALA A 36 -4.18 2.37 -1.86
CA ALA A 36 -4.52 1.39 -0.84
C ALA A 36 -5.41 1.98 0.25
N LEU A 37 -5.14 3.21 0.71
CA LEU A 37 -6.00 3.92 1.67
C LEU A 37 -7.44 4.07 1.15
N GLU A 38 -7.60 4.51 -0.09
CA GLU A 38 -8.91 4.67 -0.70
C GLU A 38 -9.62 3.32 -0.89
N ILE A 39 -8.89 2.27 -1.28
CA ILE A 39 -9.43 0.90 -1.32
C ILE A 39 -9.89 0.46 0.08
N GLY A 40 -9.12 0.75 1.13
CA GLY A 40 -9.49 0.46 2.52
C GLY A 40 -10.81 1.12 2.92
N ARG A 41 -10.99 2.40 2.58
CA ARG A 41 -12.25 3.13 2.78
C ARG A 41 -13.43 2.43 2.08
N ILE A 42 -13.27 2.10 0.80
CA ILE A 42 -14.30 1.41 0.01
C ILE A 42 -14.60 0.03 0.59
N LYS A 43 -13.58 -0.74 0.98
CA LYS A 43 -13.76 -2.08 1.57
C LYS A 43 -14.58 -2.02 2.85
N ARG A 44 -14.33 -1.02 3.70
CA ARG A 44 -15.10 -0.76 4.92
C ARG A 44 -16.56 -0.45 4.62
N GLU A 45 -16.82 0.45 3.67
CA GLU A 45 -18.17 0.81 3.23
C GLU A 45 -18.95 -0.39 2.69
N LEU A 46 -18.25 -1.31 2.03
CA LEU A 46 -18.81 -2.56 1.51
C LEU A 46 -18.84 -3.71 2.54
N GLY A 47 -18.26 -3.52 3.73
CA GLY A 47 -18.15 -4.56 4.75
C GLY A 47 -17.32 -5.78 4.32
N VAL A 48 -16.33 -5.60 3.45
CA VAL A 48 -15.46 -6.68 2.97
C VAL A 48 -14.09 -6.67 3.66
N ASP A 49 -13.50 -7.86 3.80
CA ASP A 49 -12.22 -8.02 4.50
C ASP A 49 -11.06 -7.29 3.80
N ILE A 50 -10.18 -6.69 4.61
CA ILE A 50 -8.92 -6.09 4.15
C ILE A 50 -8.03 -7.16 3.51
N TYR A 51 -7.91 -8.33 4.15
CA TYR A 51 -7.08 -9.42 3.67
C TYR A 51 -7.75 -10.21 2.55
N GLN A 52 -7.18 -10.14 1.35
CA GLN A 52 -7.72 -10.78 0.15
C GLN A 52 -6.61 -11.56 -0.58
N PRO A 53 -6.31 -12.81 -0.17
CA PRO A 53 -5.14 -13.57 -0.67
C PRO A 53 -5.17 -13.85 -2.18
N ALA A 54 -6.37 -14.01 -2.76
CA ALA A 54 -6.54 -14.15 -4.20
C ALA A 54 -6.01 -12.90 -4.93
N ARG A 55 -6.36 -11.71 -4.43
CA ARG A 55 -5.91 -10.44 -5.00
C ARG A 55 -4.39 -10.25 -4.85
N GLU A 56 -3.82 -10.62 -3.71
CA GLU A 56 -2.37 -10.57 -3.51
C GLU A 56 -1.63 -11.47 -4.51
N THR A 57 -2.16 -12.68 -4.75
CA THR A 57 -1.62 -13.63 -5.74
C THR A 57 -1.64 -13.05 -7.15
N GLU A 58 -2.71 -12.37 -7.55
CA GLU A 58 -2.81 -11.68 -8.84
C GLU A 58 -1.76 -10.58 -8.99
N VAL A 59 -1.57 -9.76 -7.94
CA VAL A 59 -0.56 -8.70 -7.95
C VAL A 59 0.83 -9.30 -8.15
N LEU A 60 1.17 -10.36 -7.38
CA LEU A 60 2.47 -11.04 -7.46
C LEU A 60 2.69 -11.72 -8.81
N SER A 61 1.64 -12.30 -9.40
CA SER A 61 1.71 -12.85 -10.77
C SER A 61 1.96 -11.76 -11.80
N ASN A 62 1.24 -10.64 -11.71
CA ASN A 62 1.36 -9.53 -12.64
C ASN A 62 2.77 -8.91 -12.64
N VAL A 63 3.33 -8.65 -11.46
CA VAL A 63 4.66 -8.01 -11.36
C VAL A 63 5.78 -8.93 -11.82
N ASN A 64 5.64 -10.25 -11.60
CA ASN A 64 6.58 -11.23 -12.15
C ASN A 64 6.52 -11.28 -13.67
N ARG A 65 5.31 -11.20 -14.26
CA ARG A 65 5.13 -11.15 -15.71
C ARG A 65 5.73 -9.88 -16.33
N LEU A 66 5.68 -8.75 -15.63
CA LEU A 66 6.25 -7.47 -16.07
C LEU A 66 7.76 -7.40 -15.88
N ASN A 67 8.34 -8.26 -15.04
CA ASN A 67 9.76 -8.25 -14.75
C ASN A 67 10.59 -8.69 -15.97
N THR A 68 11.24 -7.72 -16.60
CA THR A 68 12.17 -7.91 -17.72
C THR A 68 13.59 -7.45 -17.37
N GLY A 69 13.80 -7.05 -16.11
CA GLY A 69 15.04 -6.45 -15.62
C GLY A 69 16.03 -7.48 -15.06
N PRO A 70 17.17 -7.00 -14.54
CA PRO A 70 18.23 -7.85 -14.00
C PRO A 70 17.87 -8.51 -12.66
N LEU A 71 16.76 -8.11 -12.02
CA LEU A 71 16.27 -8.75 -10.80
C LEU A 71 15.62 -10.09 -11.13
N GLY A 72 16.01 -11.15 -10.41
CA GLY A 72 15.34 -12.46 -10.54
C GLY A 72 13.87 -12.41 -10.08
N PRO A 73 13.00 -13.30 -10.59
CA PRO A 73 11.57 -13.33 -10.24
C PRO A 73 11.33 -13.42 -8.72
N GLN A 74 12.13 -14.21 -8.01
CA GLN A 74 12.02 -14.32 -6.55
C GLN A 74 12.36 -13.01 -5.82
N ALA A 75 13.28 -12.20 -6.35
CA ALA A 75 13.62 -10.91 -5.77
C ALA A 75 12.46 -9.92 -5.93
N ILE A 76 11.85 -9.86 -7.12
CA ILE A 76 10.65 -9.06 -7.36
C ILE A 76 9.50 -9.49 -6.44
N ARG A 77 9.25 -10.80 -6.33
CA ARG A 77 8.25 -11.33 -5.41
C ARG A 77 8.45 -10.82 -3.97
N ARG A 78 9.64 -10.98 -3.39
CA ARG A 78 9.91 -10.55 -2.00
C ARG A 78 9.70 -9.06 -1.79
N LEU A 79 10.11 -8.23 -2.76
CA LEU A 79 9.89 -6.77 -2.70
C LEU A 79 8.40 -6.44 -2.71
N PHE A 80 7.63 -7.06 -3.62
CA PHE A 80 6.20 -6.80 -3.71
C PHE A 80 5.39 -7.35 -2.54
N GLU A 81 5.82 -8.45 -1.92
CA GLU A 81 5.23 -8.93 -0.67
C GLU A 81 5.33 -7.86 0.44
N ARG A 82 6.49 -7.22 0.62
CA ARG A 82 6.64 -6.11 1.58
C ARG A 82 5.79 -4.89 1.24
N ILE A 83 5.68 -4.57 -0.05
CA ILE A 83 4.84 -3.47 -0.55
C ILE A 83 3.33 -3.76 -0.35
N ILE A 84 2.91 -5.02 -0.42
CA ILE A 84 1.55 -5.46 -0.10
C ILE A 84 1.31 -5.43 1.41
N ASP A 85 2.27 -5.90 2.21
CA ASP A 85 2.19 -5.87 3.68
C ASP A 85 1.94 -4.45 4.19
N GLU A 86 2.70 -3.48 3.68
CA GLU A 86 2.57 -2.08 4.08
C GLU A 86 1.23 -1.48 3.65
N ALA A 87 0.75 -1.79 2.44
CA ALA A 87 -0.57 -1.36 2.00
C ALA A 87 -1.68 -1.85 2.93
N ARG A 88 -1.63 -3.13 3.32
CA ARG A 88 -2.60 -3.70 4.28
C ARG A 88 -2.48 -3.09 5.66
N HIS A 89 -1.27 -2.72 6.09
CA HIS A 89 -1.07 -2.03 7.36
C HIS A 89 -1.77 -0.66 7.35
N LEU A 90 -1.57 0.13 6.30
CA LEU A 90 -2.24 1.42 6.13
C LEU A 90 -3.76 1.29 6.08
N GLU A 91 -4.28 0.29 5.38
CA GLU A 91 -5.73 0.00 5.36
C GLU A 91 -6.28 -0.28 6.76
N ARG A 92 -5.54 -1.01 7.61
CA ARG A 92 -5.95 -1.31 9.00
C ARG A 92 -5.91 -0.09 9.89
N VAL A 93 -4.81 0.68 9.86
CA VAL A 93 -4.67 1.90 10.68
C VAL A 93 -5.79 2.87 10.36
N ALA A 94 -6.07 3.11 9.08
CA ALA A 94 -7.17 3.99 8.68
C ALA A 94 -8.57 3.47 9.09
N ASP A 95 -8.74 2.15 9.26
CA ASP A 95 -9.97 1.52 9.77
C ASP A 95 -10.12 1.68 11.28
N GLU A 96 -9.03 1.54 12.01
CA GLU A 96 -8.96 1.76 13.45
C GLU A 96 -9.20 3.24 13.81
N ASP A 97 -8.51 4.16 13.15
CA ASP A 97 -8.64 5.62 13.38
C ASP A 97 -10.10 6.08 13.22
N PHE A 98 -10.77 5.63 12.15
CA PHE A 98 -12.17 5.97 11.92
C PHE A 98 -13.12 5.36 12.95
N ARG A 99 -12.87 4.14 13.43
CA ARG A 99 -13.70 3.55 14.49
C ARG A 99 -13.57 4.35 15.78
N ALA A 100 -12.36 4.78 16.12
CA ALA A 100 -12.13 5.65 17.28
C ALA A 100 -12.91 6.98 17.15
N GLU A 101 -12.86 7.63 15.98
CA GLU A 101 -13.62 8.88 15.72
C GLU A 101 -15.14 8.68 15.90
N GLN A 102 -15.68 7.53 15.45
CA GLN A 102 -17.10 7.22 15.56
C GLN A 102 -17.53 6.89 17.00
N GLU A 103 -16.67 6.24 17.78
CA GLU A 103 -16.88 5.97 19.20
C GLU A 103 -16.90 7.29 20.00
N GLU A 104 -15.92 8.19 19.77
CA GLU A 104 -15.89 9.52 20.38
C GLU A 104 -17.12 10.36 20.00
N ALA A 105 -17.55 10.32 18.74
CA ALA A 105 -18.75 11.01 18.28
C ALA A 105 -20.05 10.42 18.86
N GLY A 106 -20.08 9.12 19.10
CA GLY A 106 -21.23 8.42 19.71
C GLY A 106 -21.37 8.67 21.21
N GLU A 107 -20.25 8.92 21.92
CA GLU A 107 -20.22 9.15 23.37
C GLU A 107 -20.57 10.61 23.76
N LEU A 108 -20.60 11.54 22.80
CA LEU A 108 -21.04 12.94 22.99
C LEU A 108 -22.58 13.12 23.05
N LEU A 109 -23.36 12.03 23.11
CA LEU A 109 -24.79 12.14 23.37
C LEU A 109 -24.99 12.45 24.86
N PRO A 110 -25.58 13.61 25.24
CA PRO A 110 -25.82 13.92 26.63
C PRO A 110 -26.68 12.82 27.26
N PRO A 111 -26.50 12.52 28.57
CA PRO A 111 -27.37 11.60 29.26
C PRO A 111 -28.81 12.06 29.04
N LYS A 112 -29.69 11.13 28.66
CA LYS A 112 -31.13 11.37 28.58
C LYS A 112 -31.58 11.79 29.97
N GLU A 113 -31.63 13.09 30.23
CA GLU A 113 -32.20 13.63 31.46
C GLU A 113 -33.66 13.15 31.56
N GLY A 114 -34.02 12.80 32.79
CA GLY A 114 -35.12 11.91 33.10
C GLY A 114 -36.46 12.21 32.44
N SER A 115 -37.20 11.15 32.13
CA SER A 115 -38.65 11.18 32.27
C SER A 115 -39.00 10.33 33.48
N SER A 116 -38.99 10.98 34.64
CA SER A 116 -39.79 10.56 35.78
C SER A 116 -41.25 10.84 35.46
N ALA A 117 -42.06 9.80 35.36
CA ALA A 117 -43.49 9.75 35.73
C ALA A 117 -44.00 8.32 35.57
#